data_AF-A0A927GPQ2-F1
#
_entry.id   AF-A0A927GPQ2-F1
#
_cell.length_a   1.000
_cell.length_b   1.000
_cell.length_c   1.000
_cell.angle_alpha   90.00
_cell.angle_beta   90.00
_cell.angle_gamma   90.00
#
_symmetry.space_group_name_H-M   'P 1'
#
loop_
_entity.id
_entity.type
_entity.pdbx_description
1 polymer ?
#
loop_
_entity_poly.entity_id
_entity_poly.type
_entity_poly.pdbx_seq_one_letter_code
_entity_poly.pdbx_strand_id
1 'polypeptide(L)'
;MTGADHLLPLRTKLRSLRTAPFGADPAGARMERIRRSPHFVDGSFQNPVGARTRPSGSTVEFAKIYFQKEQRARRTPDGTVPV
;
A
#
# COMPACT_ATOMS: atom_id res chain seq x y z
N MET A 1 -13.94 -31.67 -21.64
CA MET A 1 -12.92 -31.38 -20.60
C MET A 1 -12.64 -29.88 -20.68
N THR A 2 -13.37 -29.09 -19.91
CA THR A 2 -13.41 -27.62 -20.02
C THR A 2 -12.09 -27.01 -19.56
N GLY A 3 -11.34 -26.49 -20.52
CA GLY A 3 -10.21 -25.59 -20.29
C GLY A 3 -10.74 -24.26 -19.76
N ALA A 4 -10.86 -24.16 -18.44
CA ALA A 4 -10.80 -22.88 -17.76
C ALA A 4 -9.34 -22.70 -17.36
N ASP A 5 -8.56 -22.05 -18.21
CA ASP A 5 -7.33 -21.40 -17.78
C ASP A 5 -7.72 -20.42 -16.68
N HIS A 6 -7.63 -20.85 -15.42
CA HIS A 6 -7.87 -20.01 -14.27
C HIS A 6 -6.72 -19.02 -14.17
N LEU A 7 -6.80 -17.95 -14.97
CA LEU A 7 -5.91 -16.80 -14.85
C LEU A 7 -5.93 -16.36 -13.39
N LEU A 8 -4.81 -16.56 -12.70
CA LEU A 8 -4.66 -16.16 -11.32
C LEU A 8 -5.04 -14.67 -11.20
N PRO A 9 -5.84 -14.28 -10.18
CA PRO A 9 -6.18 -12.89 -9.96
C PRO A 9 -4.93 -12.00 -9.97
N LEU A 10 -5.03 -10.77 -10.49
CA LEU A 10 -3.90 -9.84 -10.63
C LEU A 10 -3.09 -9.69 -9.34
N ARG A 11 -3.76 -9.70 -8.18
CA ARG A 11 -3.12 -9.65 -6.85
C ARG A 11 -2.18 -10.84 -6.61
N THR A 12 -2.56 -12.04 -7.06
CA THR A 12 -1.74 -13.25 -6.94
C THR A 12 -0.54 -13.19 -7.88
N LYS A 13 -0.73 -12.71 -9.11
CA LYS A 13 0.38 -12.49 -10.05
C LYS A 13 1.41 -11.48 -9.50
N LEU A 14 0.96 -10.36 -8.95
CA LEU A 14 1.86 -9.37 -8.33
C LEU A 14 2.60 -9.92 -7.11
N ARG A 15 1.95 -10.79 -6.33
CA ARG A 15 2.56 -11.45 -5.16
C ARG A 15 3.67 -12.40 -5.56
N SER A 16 3.58 -13.05 -6.73
CA SER A 16 4.67 -13.88 -7.25
C SER A 16 5.94 -13.09 -7.60
N LEU A 17 5.84 -11.77 -7.82
CA LEU A 17 6.99 -10.89 -8.06
C LEU A 17 7.70 -10.44 -6.77
N ARG A 18 7.20 -10.84 -5.60
CA ARG A 18 7.76 -10.42 -4.31
C ARG A 18 9.13 -11.05 -4.08
N THR A 19 10.12 -10.23 -3.74
CA THR A 19 11.48 -10.70 -3.41
C THR A 19 11.54 -11.32 -2.01
N ALA A 20 12.51 -12.21 -1.78
CA ALA A 20 12.65 -12.97 -0.55
C ALA A 20 12.65 -12.12 0.76
N PRO A 21 13.26 -10.92 0.80
CA PRO A 21 13.24 -10.08 2.01
C PRO A 21 11.85 -9.65 2.50
N PHE A 22 10.84 -9.63 1.61
CA PHE A 22 9.46 -9.24 1.99
C PHE A 22 8.67 -10.38 2.66
N GLY A 23 9.27 -11.55 2.83
CA GLY A 23 8.70 -12.69 3.52
C GLY A 23 7.64 -13.46 2.73
N ALA A 24 7.36 -14.67 3.21
CA ALA A 24 6.41 -15.59 2.60
C ALA A 24 4.93 -15.22 2.85
N ASP A 25 4.06 -15.82 2.04
CA ASP A 25 2.63 -15.72 2.23
C ASP A 25 2.18 -16.38 3.54
N PRO A 26 1.17 -15.81 4.23
CA PRO A 26 0.66 -16.38 5.46
C PRO A 26 0.04 -17.77 5.22
N ALA A 27 0.45 -18.74 6.03
CA ALA A 27 -0.11 -20.09 6.05
C ALA A 27 -0.38 -20.56 7.50
N GLY A 28 -1.08 -21.69 7.65
CA GLY A 28 -1.37 -22.33 8.93
C GLY A 28 -2.03 -21.40 9.96
N ALA A 29 -1.61 -21.52 11.22
CA ALA A 29 -2.13 -20.74 12.35
C ALA A 29 -2.09 -19.22 12.13
N ARG A 30 -1.09 -18.72 11.39
CA ARG A 30 -1.02 -17.30 11.02
C ARG A 30 -2.19 -16.90 10.12
N MET A 31 -2.49 -17.71 9.11
CA MET A 31 -3.61 -17.43 8.20
C MET A 31 -4.96 -17.58 8.89
N GLU A 32 -5.11 -18.55 9.79
CA GLU A 32 -6.33 -18.70 10.61
C GLU A 32 -6.59 -17.48 11.47
N ARG A 33 -5.55 -16.93 12.10
CA ARG A 33 -5.68 -15.71 12.89
C ARG A 33 -6.07 -14.50 12.02
N ILE A 34 -5.52 -14.41 10.80
CA ILE A 34 -5.91 -13.37 9.83
C ILE A 34 -7.40 -13.50 9.47
N ARG A 35 -7.88 -14.70 9.16
CA ARG A 35 -9.29 -14.95 8.79
C ARG A 35 -10.27 -14.69 9.94
N ARG A 36 -9.84 -14.86 11.20
CA ARG A 36 -10.65 -14.56 12.39
C ARG A 36 -10.73 -13.07 12.72
N SER A 37 -9.94 -12.21 12.07
CA SER A 37 -9.95 -10.78 12.34
C SER A 37 -11.22 -10.14 11.78
N PRO A 38 -11.95 -9.33 12.57
CA PRO A 38 -13.10 -8.57 12.07
C PRO A 38 -12.71 -7.53 11.01
N HIS A 39 -11.45 -7.12 10.98
CA HIS A 39 -10.91 -6.18 9.99
C HIS A 39 -10.46 -6.85 8.69
N PHE A 40 -10.47 -8.19 8.59
CA PHE A 40 -10.06 -8.89 7.38
C PHE A 40 -11.30 -9.26 6.54
N VAL A 41 -11.63 -8.41 5.58
CA VAL A 41 -12.84 -8.49 4.76
C VAL A 41 -12.44 -8.69 3.30
N ASP A 42 -13.04 -9.67 2.63
CA ASP A 42 -12.84 -10.00 1.22
C ASP A 42 -11.35 -10.13 0.80
N GLY A 43 -10.55 -10.75 1.67
CA GLY A 43 -9.13 -10.99 1.39
C GLY A 43 -8.24 -9.74 1.53
N SER A 44 -8.70 -8.71 2.23
CA SER A 44 -7.92 -7.51 2.54
C SER A 44 -8.20 -6.98 3.93
N PHE A 45 -7.21 -6.36 4.56
CA PHE A 45 -7.43 -5.65 5.80
C PHE A 45 -8.05 -4.28 5.51
N GLN A 46 -9.16 -3.98 6.18
CA GLN A 46 -9.85 -2.69 6.10
C GLN A 46 -9.63 -1.93 7.41
N ASN A 47 -9.21 -0.67 7.31
CA ASN A 47 -9.15 0.23 8.47
C ASN A 47 -10.59 0.70 8.78
N PRO A 48 -11.05 0.69 10.05
CA PRO A 48 -12.36 1.22 10.43
C PRO A 48 -12.59 2.68 10.00
N VAL A 49 -11.53 3.47 9.88
CA VAL A 49 -11.59 4.82 9.30
C VAL A 49 -10.89 4.82 7.95
N GLY A 50 -11.46 5.55 6.97
CA GLY A 50 -10.84 5.70 5.66
C GLY A 50 -9.39 6.20 5.79
N ALA A 51 -8.43 5.43 5.26
CA ALA A 51 -7.03 5.83 5.21
C ALA A 51 -6.89 6.95 4.16
N ARG A 52 -7.10 8.19 4.58
CA ARG A 52 -7.07 9.35 3.70
C ARG A 52 -5.62 9.79 3.47
N THR A 53 -4.99 9.31 2.39
CA THR A 53 -3.62 9.74 2.00
C THR A 53 -3.59 11.16 1.42
N ARG A 54 -4.75 11.71 1.08
CA ARG A 54 -4.89 13.07 0.54
C ARG A 54 -5.44 13.98 1.62
N PRO A 55 -4.84 15.15 1.88
CA PRO A 55 -5.42 16.05 2.87
C PRO A 55 -6.81 16.50 2.42
N SER A 56 -7.64 16.91 3.38
CA SER A 56 -8.94 17.49 3.09
C SER A 56 -8.78 18.81 2.35
N GLY A 57 -9.31 18.92 1.13
CA GLY A 57 -9.27 20.15 0.35
C GLY A 57 -9.48 19.96 -1.15
N SER A 58 -9.41 21.07 -1.88
CA SER A 58 -9.51 21.10 -3.34
C SER A 58 -8.22 20.58 -3.99
N THR A 59 -8.36 19.75 -5.02
CA THR A 59 -7.24 19.31 -5.88
C THR A 59 -6.46 20.50 -6.45
N VAL A 60 -7.14 21.61 -6.73
CA VAL A 60 -6.53 22.83 -7.28
C VAL A 60 -5.62 23.51 -6.27
N GLU A 61 -6.06 23.65 -5.01
CA GLU A 61 -5.21 24.21 -3.94
C GLU A 61 -4.00 23.31 -3.66
N PHE A 62 -4.19 21.99 -3.76
CA PHE A 62 -3.07 21.04 -3.70
C PHE A 62 -2.05 21.24 -4.82
N ALA A 63 -2.53 21.45 -6.05
CA ALA A 63 -1.66 21.66 -7.20
C ALA A 63 -0.80 22.93 -7.02
N LYS A 64 -1.36 24.04 -6.53
CA LYS A 64 -0.60 25.28 -6.28
C LYS A 64 0.60 25.03 -5.37
N ILE A 65 0.38 24.39 -4.23
CA ILE A 65 1.46 24.06 -3.27
C ILE A 65 2.45 23.07 -3.88
N TYR A 66 1.96 22.07 -4.61
CA TYR A 66 2.83 21.04 -5.20
C TYR A 66 3.74 21.61 -6.29
N PHE A 67 3.25 22.55 -7.11
CA PHE A 67 4.00 23.18 -8.19
C PHE A 67 4.85 24.39 -7.76
N GLN A 68 4.67 24.90 -6.55
CA GLN A 68 5.50 25.98 -6.01
C GLN A 68 6.87 25.45 -5.57
N LYS A 69 7.77 25.26 -6.54
CA LYS A 69 9.08 24.65 -6.36
C LYS A 69 10.00 25.47 -5.44
N GLU A 70 9.81 26.78 -5.37
CA GLU A 70 10.57 27.70 -4.52
C GLU A 70 10.46 27.32 -3.04
N GLN A 71 9.32 26.78 -2.62
CA GLN A 71 9.12 26.30 -1.24
C GLN A 71 9.95 25.05 -0.91
N ARG A 72 10.50 24.33 -1.90
CA ARG A 72 11.27 23.10 -1.69
C ARG A 72 12.72 23.37 -1.30
N ALA A 73 13.23 24.60 -1.49
CA ALA A 73 14.58 24.96 -1.07
C ALA A 73 14.81 24.68 0.43
N ARG A 74 13.78 24.87 1.25
CA ARG A 74 13.80 24.63 2.71
C ARG A 74 13.65 23.15 3.13
N ARG A 75 13.61 22.22 2.17
CA ARG A 75 13.47 20.76 2.46
C ARG A 75 14.79 20.01 2.37
N THR A 76 15.89 20.71 2.14
CA THR A 76 17.22 20.13 2.29
C THR A 76 17.63 20.23 3.75
N PRO A 77 18.21 19.18 4.34
CA PRO A 77 18.71 19.26 5.70
C PRO A 77 19.83 20.30 5.77
N ASP A 78 19.81 21.15 6.79
CA ASP A 78 20.81 22.20 6.99
C ASP A 78 22.22 21.65 7.30
N GLY A 79 22.32 20.35 7.57
CA GLY A 79 23.56 19.66 7.89
C GLY A 79 23.62 18.25 7.29
N THR A 80 24.77 17.61 7.44
CA THR A 80 25.02 16.25 6.94
C THR A 80 24.07 15.24 7.57
N VAL A 81 23.39 14.45 6.75
CA VAL A 81 22.56 13.32 7.21
C VAL A 81 23.50 12.22 7.74
N PRO A 82 23.33 11.75 8.99
CA PRO A 82 24.14 10.65 9.52
C PRO A 82 23.94 9.37 8.70
N VAL A 83 25.02 8.63 8.48
CA VAL A 83 25.05 7.33 7.79
C VAL A 83 25.33 6.21 8.77
#